data_AF-R5BEQ3-F1
#
_entry.id   AF-R5BEQ3-F1
#
_cell.length_a   1.000
_cell.length_b   1.000
_cell.length_c   1.000
_cell.angle_alpha   90.00
_cell.angle_beta   90.00
_cell.angle_gamma   90.00
#
_symmetry.space_group_name_H-M   'P 1'
#
loop_
_entity.id
_entity.type
_entity.pdbx_description
1 polymer ?
#
loop_
_entity_poly.entity_id
_entity_poly.type
_entity_poly.pdbx_seq_one_letter_code
_entity_poly.pdbx_strand_id
1 'polypeptide(L)'
;MLKFLSLSSGSCGNCYFLSDGKSGLLIDAGVSVRRLKKALAEHGLGTDAFQAVLVTHDHLDHIRHLGSYCKHLGKPVYATAVLHEALSHHTFTQAHIASYRRILPAAPVRVRLRDDVPEEDLPLVSHFVVPHDATQTVGYFIEWSSVSFFLMTDAGRATDEAIEYARKADTVVIESNYDSGMLIGGPYPHDLKMRICQGNGHLSNDECASAIRRFWHPGLKNLFLCHLSENNNTPSLAFASEDLLSIRVTPSAKDLLSIRVTPSAKDLLSIRVTPSAKDLLSIRVTPSAKDLLSIRVTPSAKDITNLQTLPRTHASQLFLLGR
;
A
#
# COMPACT_ATOMS: atom_id res chain seq x y z
N MET A 1 -18.50 8.68 -9.08
CA MET A 1 -17.49 8.56 -8.00
C MET A 1 -16.88 7.19 -8.11
N LEU A 2 -15.55 7.11 -8.18
CA LEU A 2 -14.85 5.82 -8.28
C LEU A 2 -14.95 5.06 -6.94
N LYS A 3 -15.26 3.77 -7.00
CA LYS A 3 -15.42 2.86 -5.87
C LYS A 3 -14.34 1.79 -5.94
N PHE A 4 -13.69 1.53 -4.81
CA PHE A 4 -12.70 0.48 -4.64
C PHE A 4 -13.18 -0.50 -3.58
N LEU A 5 -13.07 -1.81 -3.87
CA LEU A 5 -13.33 -2.88 -2.92
C LEU A 5 -12.16 -3.87 -2.94
N SER A 6 -11.62 -4.17 -1.76
CA SER A 6 -10.75 -5.34 -1.57
C SER A 6 -11.65 -6.54 -1.29
N LEU A 7 -11.78 -7.46 -2.26
CA LEU A 7 -12.60 -8.67 -2.09
C LEU A 7 -11.84 -9.73 -1.31
N SER A 8 -10.52 -9.76 -1.46
CA SER A 8 -9.58 -10.56 -0.68
C SER A 8 -8.18 -10.01 -0.92
N SER A 9 -7.40 -9.85 0.15
CA SER A 9 -6.00 -9.38 0.09
C SER A 9 -5.15 -10.24 1.01
N GLY A 10 -4.20 -10.99 0.45
CA GLY A 10 -3.31 -11.89 1.18
C GLY A 10 -3.11 -13.24 0.48
N SER A 11 -2.25 -14.08 1.05
CA SER A 11 -1.77 -15.34 0.45
C SER A 11 -2.84 -16.40 0.14
N CYS A 12 -4.09 -16.19 0.60
CA CYS A 12 -5.24 -17.04 0.31
C CYS A 12 -6.04 -16.63 -0.95
N GLY A 13 -5.53 -15.65 -1.71
CA GLY A 13 -6.09 -15.19 -2.96
C GLY A 13 -6.28 -13.67 -2.97
N ASN A 14 -5.58 -12.96 -3.87
CA ASN A 14 -5.73 -11.54 -4.10
C ASN A 14 -6.80 -11.28 -5.18
N CYS A 15 -7.73 -10.36 -4.90
CA CYS A 15 -8.73 -9.91 -5.86
C CYS A 15 -9.31 -8.56 -5.44
N TYR A 16 -9.21 -7.57 -6.33
CA TYR A 16 -9.67 -6.21 -6.10
C TYR A 16 -10.67 -5.79 -7.17
N PHE A 17 -11.62 -4.94 -6.80
CA PHE A 17 -12.64 -4.41 -7.71
C PHE A 17 -12.61 -2.88 -7.71
N LEU A 18 -12.58 -2.31 -8.91
CA LEU A 18 -12.59 -0.86 -9.15
C LEU A 18 -13.75 -0.53 -10.10
N SER A 19 -14.58 0.47 -9.77
CA SER A 19 -15.79 0.78 -10.55
C SER A 19 -16.19 2.23 -10.50
N ASP A 20 -16.68 2.77 -11.61
CA ASP A 20 -17.34 4.09 -11.69
C ASP A 20 -18.83 4.05 -11.27
N GLY A 21 -19.35 2.87 -10.94
CA GLY A 21 -20.75 2.59 -10.64
C GLY A 21 -21.57 2.08 -11.83
N LYS A 22 -21.05 2.16 -13.06
CA LYS A 22 -21.69 1.66 -14.29
C LYS A 22 -20.94 0.49 -14.93
N SER A 23 -19.63 0.48 -14.76
CA SER A 23 -18.68 -0.47 -15.31
C SER A 23 -17.56 -0.72 -14.29
N GLY A 24 -16.77 -1.76 -14.51
CA GLY A 24 -15.81 -2.21 -13.51
C GLY A 24 -14.62 -2.98 -14.08
N LEU A 25 -13.54 -2.91 -13.33
CA LEU A 25 -12.32 -3.68 -13.50
C LEU A 25 -12.16 -4.60 -12.29
N LEU A 26 -11.75 -5.85 -12.55
CA LEU A 26 -11.09 -6.66 -11.53
C LEU A 26 -9.59 -6.54 -11.68
N ILE A 27 -8.88 -6.58 -10.56
CA ILE A 27 -7.43 -6.73 -10.52
C ILE A 27 -7.16 -8.03 -9.77
N ASP A 28 -6.50 -8.96 -10.47
CA ASP A 28 -6.23 -10.33 -10.08
C ASP A 28 -7.47 -11.24 -9.92
N ALA A 29 -7.21 -12.55 -9.98
CA ALA A 29 -8.20 -13.63 -9.95
C ALA A 29 -7.77 -14.74 -8.97
N GLY A 30 -7.31 -14.32 -7.79
CA GLY A 30 -6.87 -15.20 -6.71
C GLY A 30 -7.98 -15.96 -6.00
N VAL A 31 -9.23 -15.50 -6.13
CA VAL A 31 -10.40 -16.10 -5.48
C VAL A 31 -11.27 -16.88 -6.46
N SER A 32 -11.88 -17.96 -6.00
CA SER A 32 -12.75 -18.79 -6.86
C SER A 32 -13.94 -18.01 -7.40
N VAL A 33 -14.45 -18.39 -8.58
CA VAL A 33 -15.64 -17.76 -9.18
C VAL A 33 -16.83 -17.74 -8.22
N ARG A 34 -16.98 -18.78 -7.39
CA ARG A 34 -18.00 -18.85 -6.34
C ARG A 34 -17.79 -17.77 -5.27
N ARG A 35 -16.56 -17.61 -4.77
CA ARG A 35 -16.22 -16.57 -3.78
C ARG A 35 -16.40 -15.17 -4.36
N LEU A 36 -15.95 -14.95 -5.60
CA LEU A 36 -16.16 -13.68 -6.32
C LEU A 36 -17.66 -13.33 -6.40
N LYS A 37 -18.49 -14.26 -6.91
CA LYS A 37 -19.94 -14.03 -7.02
C LYS A 37 -20.58 -13.70 -5.68
N LYS A 38 -20.18 -14.41 -4.62
CA LYS A 38 -20.67 -14.14 -3.25
C LYS A 38 -20.30 -12.73 -2.79
N ALA A 39 -19.02 -12.35 -2.91
CA ALA A 39 -18.53 -11.06 -2.46
C ALA A 39 -19.15 -9.88 -3.23
N LEU A 40 -19.36 -10.04 -4.55
CA LEU A 40 -20.10 -9.06 -5.35
C LEU A 40 -21.57 -8.96 -4.89
N ALA A 41 -22.24 -10.09 -4.67
CA ALA A 41 -23.64 -10.11 -4.25
C ALA A 41 -23.86 -9.46 -2.88
N GLU A 42 -22.91 -9.60 -1.94
CA GLU A 42 -22.92 -8.92 -0.65
C GLU A 42 -22.93 -7.38 -0.79
N HIS A 43 -22.50 -6.86 -1.94
CA HIS A 43 -22.53 -5.44 -2.30
C HIS A 43 -23.62 -5.10 -3.33
N GLY A 44 -24.58 -6.00 -3.58
CA GLY A 44 -25.63 -5.82 -4.57
C GLY A 44 -25.16 -5.85 -6.03
N LEU A 45 -23.99 -6.43 -6.29
CA LEU A 45 -23.36 -6.50 -7.62
C LEU A 45 -23.43 -7.92 -8.19
N GLY A 46 -23.56 -8.02 -9.51
CA GLY A 46 -23.43 -9.26 -10.28
C GLY A 46 -22.10 -9.34 -11.03
N THR A 47 -21.85 -10.45 -11.72
CA THR A 47 -20.65 -10.61 -12.57
C THR A 47 -20.60 -9.67 -13.77
N ASP A 48 -21.73 -9.05 -14.10
CA ASP A 48 -21.80 -8.01 -15.14
C ASP A 48 -21.38 -6.63 -14.63
N ALA A 49 -21.09 -6.49 -13.33
CA ALA A 49 -20.57 -5.25 -12.77
C ALA A 49 -19.13 -4.94 -13.22
N PHE A 50 -18.41 -5.91 -13.79
CA PHE A 50 -17.08 -5.72 -14.37
C PHE A 50 -16.98 -6.30 -15.78
N GLN A 51 -16.07 -5.74 -16.56
CA GLN A 51 -15.93 -6.07 -17.98
C GLN A 51 -14.53 -6.54 -18.36
N ALA A 52 -13.52 -6.31 -17.52
CA ALA A 52 -12.16 -6.77 -17.76
C ALA A 52 -11.44 -7.14 -16.47
N VAL A 53 -10.39 -7.95 -16.61
CA VAL A 53 -9.48 -8.37 -15.53
C VAL A 53 -8.08 -7.87 -15.86
N LEU A 54 -7.44 -7.16 -14.93
CA LEU A 54 -6.01 -6.86 -14.94
C LEU A 54 -5.27 -7.92 -14.12
N VAL A 55 -4.05 -8.30 -14.51
CA VAL A 55 -3.22 -9.26 -13.76
C VAL A 55 -1.90 -8.62 -13.36
N THR A 56 -1.55 -8.64 -12.08
CA THR A 56 -0.32 -8.04 -11.55
C THR A 56 0.90 -8.93 -11.77
N HIS A 57 0.78 -10.23 -11.53
CA HIS A 57 1.83 -11.23 -11.73
C HIS A 57 1.31 -12.67 -11.76
N ASP A 58 2.21 -13.65 -11.93
CA ASP A 58 1.89 -15.05 -12.19
C ASP A 58 1.94 -16.00 -10.96
N HIS A 59 1.94 -15.46 -9.73
CA HIS A 59 1.83 -16.31 -8.54
C HIS A 59 0.41 -16.87 -8.35
N LEU A 60 0.33 -18.05 -7.73
CA LEU A 60 -0.92 -18.81 -7.62
C LEU A 60 -2.02 -18.06 -6.89
N ASP A 61 -1.72 -17.35 -5.82
CA ASP A 61 -2.68 -16.53 -5.10
C ASP A 61 -3.19 -15.32 -5.90
N HIS A 62 -2.65 -15.05 -7.10
CA HIS A 62 -3.18 -14.03 -8.03
C HIS A 62 -3.91 -14.65 -9.21
N ILE A 63 -3.50 -15.84 -9.68
CA ILE A 63 -3.98 -16.39 -10.95
C ILE A 63 -4.64 -17.78 -10.85
N ARG A 64 -4.70 -18.40 -9.67
CA ARG A 64 -5.23 -19.77 -9.48
C ARG A 64 -6.61 -19.97 -10.11
N HIS A 65 -7.44 -18.94 -10.17
CA HIS A 65 -8.77 -19.03 -10.76
C HIS A 65 -8.94 -18.26 -12.08
N LEU A 66 -7.88 -17.67 -12.62
CA LEU A 66 -7.92 -16.88 -13.85
C LEU A 66 -8.40 -17.70 -15.06
N GLY A 67 -7.95 -18.95 -15.22
CA GLY A 67 -8.47 -19.84 -16.26
C GLY A 67 -9.96 -20.14 -16.11
N SER A 68 -10.45 -20.27 -14.87
CA SER A 68 -11.89 -20.41 -14.59
C SER A 68 -12.67 -19.13 -14.91
N TYR A 69 -12.08 -17.95 -14.69
CA TYR A 69 -12.70 -16.67 -15.05
C TYR A 69 -12.84 -16.57 -16.57
N CYS A 70 -11.77 -16.92 -17.30
CA CYS A 70 -11.80 -17.01 -18.76
C CYS A 70 -12.93 -17.92 -19.24
N LYS A 71 -12.99 -19.16 -18.72
CA LYS A 71 -13.99 -20.16 -19.12
C LYS A 71 -15.43 -19.76 -18.81
N HIS A 72 -15.68 -19.18 -17.62
CA HIS A 72 -17.04 -19.02 -17.10
C HIS A 72 -17.59 -17.60 -17.17
N LEU A 73 -16.72 -16.59 -17.23
CA LEU A 73 -17.10 -15.18 -17.23
C LEU A 73 -16.82 -14.51 -18.58
N GLY A 74 -15.92 -15.10 -19.39
CA GLY A 74 -15.67 -14.67 -20.76
C GLY A 74 -15.12 -13.25 -20.90
N LYS A 75 -14.50 -12.71 -19.84
CA LYS A 75 -14.01 -11.33 -19.81
C LYS A 75 -12.56 -11.25 -20.34
N PRO A 76 -12.18 -10.21 -21.11
CA PRO A 76 -10.81 -9.99 -21.52
C PRO A 76 -9.86 -9.84 -20.34
N VAL A 77 -8.66 -10.38 -20.51
CA VAL A 77 -7.57 -10.33 -19.53
C VAL A 77 -6.45 -9.45 -20.06
N TYR A 78 -6.21 -8.35 -19.35
CA TYR A 78 -5.16 -7.38 -19.63
C TYR A 78 -3.94 -7.67 -18.76
N ALA A 79 -2.80 -7.83 -19.42
CA ALA A 79 -1.51 -8.01 -18.76
C ALA A 79 -0.42 -7.59 -19.76
N THR A 80 0.82 -7.44 -19.29
CA THR A 80 1.96 -7.18 -20.18
C THR A 80 2.20 -8.37 -21.13
N ALA A 81 2.99 -8.13 -22.19
CA ALA A 81 3.36 -9.21 -23.11
C ALA A 81 4.13 -10.35 -22.40
N VAL A 82 5.03 -9.98 -21.47
CA VAL A 82 5.83 -10.93 -20.67
C VAL A 82 4.93 -11.78 -19.78
N LEU A 83 3.95 -11.18 -19.10
CA LEU A 83 3.00 -11.91 -18.27
C LEU A 83 2.12 -12.84 -19.10
N HIS A 84 1.61 -12.40 -20.25
CA HIS A 84 0.82 -13.28 -21.11
C HIS A 84 1.59 -14.51 -21.58
N GLU A 85 2.89 -14.37 -21.84
CA GLU A 85 3.73 -15.52 -22.16
C GLU A 85 3.78 -16.50 -20.98
N ALA A 86 4.08 -16.03 -19.78
CA ALA A 86 4.08 -16.87 -18.57
C ALA A 86 2.72 -17.56 -18.34
N LEU A 87 1.62 -16.80 -18.43
CA LEU A 87 0.26 -17.30 -18.26
C LEU A 87 -0.13 -18.34 -19.32
N SER A 88 0.44 -18.28 -20.52
CA SER A 88 0.17 -19.23 -21.60
C SER A 88 0.75 -20.62 -21.34
N HIS A 89 1.79 -20.72 -20.51
CA HIS A 89 2.43 -21.98 -20.10
C HIS A 89 2.05 -22.42 -18.69
N HIS A 90 1.38 -21.56 -17.93
CA HIS A 90 1.04 -21.83 -16.54
C HIS A 90 -0.18 -22.77 -16.41
N THR A 91 -0.07 -23.79 -15.57
CA THR A 91 -1.03 -24.92 -15.49
C THR A 91 -2.48 -24.50 -15.26
N PHE A 92 -2.71 -23.42 -14.51
CA PHE A 92 -4.05 -22.94 -14.15
C PHE A 92 -4.71 -22.04 -15.21
N THR A 93 -3.96 -21.61 -16.23
CA THR A 93 -4.38 -20.56 -17.18
C THR A 93 -4.25 -20.98 -18.64
N GLN A 94 -3.26 -21.81 -18.97
CA GLN A 94 -2.89 -22.22 -20.33
C GLN A 94 -4.07 -22.70 -21.19
N ALA A 95 -5.05 -23.40 -20.59
CA ALA A 95 -6.17 -23.98 -21.31
C ALA A 95 -7.14 -22.95 -21.93
N HIS A 96 -7.18 -21.72 -21.40
CA HIS A 96 -8.22 -20.75 -21.76
C HIS A 96 -7.68 -19.35 -22.05
N ILE A 97 -6.54 -18.94 -21.49
CA ILE A 97 -6.08 -17.55 -21.51
C ILE A 97 -5.87 -16.98 -22.92
N ALA A 98 -5.45 -17.81 -23.88
CA ALA A 98 -5.13 -17.40 -25.24
C ALA A 98 -6.28 -16.65 -25.93
N SER A 99 -7.52 -17.11 -25.74
CA SER A 99 -8.72 -16.51 -26.36
C SER A 99 -9.14 -15.18 -25.72
N TYR A 100 -8.65 -14.87 -24.51
CA TYR A 100 -9.04 -13.68 -23.74
C TYR A 100 -7.91 -12.66 -23.62
N ARG A 101 -6.76 -12.91 -24.25
CA ARG A 101 -5.56 -12.07 -24.19
C ARG A 101 -5.82 -10.65 -24.68
N ARG A 102 -5.44 -9.67 -23.86
CA ARG A 102 -5.26 -8.26 -24.22
C ARG A 102 -3.91 -7.78 -23.67
N ILE A 103 -3.06 -7.26 -24.55
CA ILE A 103 -1.71 -6.83 -24.17
C ILE A 103 -1.77 -5.38 -23.70
N LEU A 104 -1.22 -5.12 -22.51
CA LEU A 104 -0.91 -3.78 -22.05
C LEU A 104 0.45 -3.35 -22.61
N PRO A 105 0.52 -2.30 -23.46
CA PRO A 105 1.79 -1.76 -23.94
C PRO A 105 2.46 -0.93 -22.83
N ALA A 106 3.69 -0.44 -23.09
CA ALA A 106 4.39 0.44 -22.15
C ALA A 106 3.72 1.82 -22.01
N ALA A 107 3.08 2.32 -23.09
CA ALA A 107 2.32 3.55 -23.04
C ALA A 107 0.96 3.35 -22.34
N PRO A 108 0.41 4.37 -21.67
CA PRO A 108 -0.94 4.31 -21.10
C PRO A 108 -1.98 3.96 -22.16
N VAL A 109 -2.94 3.08 -21.82
CA VAL A 109 -3.98 2.62 -22.75
C VAL A 109 -5.37 2.73 -22.12
N ARG A 110 -6.36 3.15 -22.91
CA ARG A 110 -7.76 3.12 -22.49
C ARG A 110 -8.26 1.68 -22.55
N VAL A 111 -8.69 1.15 -21.40
CA VAL A 111 -9.26 -0.20 -21.33
C VAL A 111 -10.74 -0.12 -21.69
N ARG A 112 -11.11 -0.73 -22.82
CA ARG A 112 -12.50 -0.77 -23.28
C ARG A 112 -13.33 -1.69 -22.40
N LEU A 113 -14.33 -1.11 -21.73
CA LEU A 113 -15.25 -1.81 -20.84
C LEU A 113 -16.62 -2.02 -21.50
N ARG A 114 -17.17 -0.98 -22.11
CA ARG A 114 -18.48 -1.02 -22.79
C ARG A 114 -18.42 -0.20 -24.08
N ASP A 115 -19.29 -0.53 -25.02
CA ASP A 115 -19.32 0.10 -26.34
C ASP A 115 -20.09 1.44 -26.36
N ASP A 116 -20.91 1.67 -25.33
CA ASP A 116 -21.74 2.88 -25.17
C ASP A 116 -21.03 4.01 -24.42
N VAL A 117 -19.76 3.83 -24.04
CA VAL A 117 -18.99 4.81 -23.24
C VAL A 117 -17.99 5.53 -24.15
N PRO A 118 -17.96 6.88 -24.14
CA PRO A 118 -16.94 7.65 -24.85
C PRO A 118 -15.52 7.24 -24.43
N GLU A 119 -14.57 7.33 -25.34
CA GLU A 119 -13.20 6.85 -25.10
C GLU A 119 -12.50 7.61 -23.96
N GLU A 120 -12.82 8.89 -23.81
CA GLU A 120 -12.33 9.78 -22.75
C GLU A 120 -12.79 9.38 -21.34
N ASP A 121 -13.92 8.68 -21.25
CA ASP A 121 -14.52 8.23 -19.99
C ASP A 121 -14.05 6.83 -19.56
N LEU A 122 -13.39 6.09 -20.47
CA LEU A 122 -12.80 4.79 -20.17
C LEU A 122 -11.60 4.92 -19.22
N PRO A 123 -11.31 3.93 -18.36
CA PRO A 123 -10.11 3.99 -17.52
C PRO A 123 -8.84 4.03 -18.38
N LEU A 124 -7.98 5.03 -18.14
CA LEU A 124 -6.63 5.09 -18.69
C LEU A 124 -5.71 4.32 -17.75
N VAL A 125 -5.20 3.18 -18.22
CA VAL A 125 -4.38 2.25 -17.42
C VAL A 125 -2.92 2.36 -17.83
N SER A 126 -2.08 2.62 -16.83
CA SER A 126 -0.62 2.53 -16.90
C SER A 126 -0.14 1.43 -15.95
N HIS A 127 1.03 0.86 -16.22
CA HIS A 127 1.69 -0.09 -15.33
C HIS A 127 3.14 0.31 -15.12
N PHE A 128 3.73 -0.17 -14.03
CA PHE A 128 5.14 0.02 -13.69
C PHE A 128 5.66 -1.27 -13.07
N VAL A 129 6.93 -1.58 -13.32
CA VAL A 129 7.54 -2.84 -12.84
C VAL A 129 8.02 -2.65 -11.41
N VAL A 130 7.72 -3.64 -10.56
CA VAL A 130 8.22 -3.73 -9.20
C VAL A 130 8.98 -5.05 -9.01
N PRO A 131 10.02 -5.07 -8.18
CA PRO A 131 10.78 -6.27 -7.94
C PRO A 131 10.00 -7.19 -7.02
N HIS A 132 9.74 -8.38 -7.50
CA HIS A 132 9.17 -9.49 -6.75
C HIS A 132 9.56 -10.78 -7.48
N ASP A 133 9.55 -11.91 -6.78
CA ASP A 133 10.06 -13.16 -7.32
C ASP A 133 9.01 -13.93 -8.14
N ALA A 134 8.45 -13.22 -9.11
CA ALA A 134 7.57 -13.72 -10.16
C ALA A 134 8.27 -13.56 -11.53
N THR A 135 7.63 -14.02 -12.62
CA THR A 135 8.21 -13.83 -13.97
C THR A 135 8.33 -12.33 -14.30
N GLN A 136 7.32 -11.57 -13.94
CA GLN A 136 7.30 -10.12 -13.88
C GLN A 136 6.24 -9.71 -12.87
N THR A 137 6.46 -8.62 -12.15
CA THR A 137 5.43 -8.04 -11.28
C THR A 137 5.22 -6.59 -11.62
N VAL A 138 3.95 -6.22 -11.79
CA VAL A 138 3.57 -4.84 -12.08
C VAL A 138 2.58 -4.30 -11.05
N GLY A 139 2.77 -3.04 -10.70
CA GLY A 139 1.72 -2.22 -10.12
C GLY A 139 0.94 -1.47 -11.21
N TYR A 140 -0.22 -0.95 -10.83
CA TYR A 140 -1.12 -0.24 -11.74
C TYR A 140 -1.35 1.20 -11.28
N PHE A 141 -1.33 2.12 -12.24
CA PHE A 141 -1.83 3.48 -12.10
C PHE A 141 -2.99 3.69 -13.07
N ILE A 142 -4.16 4.04 -12.55
CA ILE A 142 -5.43 4.07 -13.30
C ILE A 142 -6.07 5.43 -13.10
N GLU A 143 -6.25 6.17 -14.18
CA GLU A 143 -7.02 7.41 -14.19
C GLU A 143 -8.42 7.14 -14.70
N TRP A 144 -9.42 7.36 -13.84
CA TRP A 144 -10.80 7.05 -14.17
C TRP A 144 -11.81 7.88 -13.37
N SER A 145 -12.82 8.44 -14.05
CA SER A 145 -13.84 9.28 -13.41
C SER A 145 -13.26 10.44 -12.58
N SER A 146 -12.23 11.11 -13.12
CA SER A 146 -11.47 12.19 -12.47
C SER A 146 -10.76 11.79 -11.17
N VAL A 147 -10.51 10.50 -10.96
CA VAL A 147 -9.72 9.97 -9.85
C VAL A 147 -8.51 9.26 -10.40
N SER A 148 -7.35 9.54 -9.81
CA SER A 148 -6.10 8.83 -10.08
C SER A 148 -5.88 7.79 -8.98
N PHE A 149 -5.94 6.51 -9.34
CA PHE A 149 -5.87 5.35 -8.45
C PHE A 149 -4.54 4.62 -8.66
N PHE A 150 -3.85 4.29 -7.58
CA PHE A 150 -2.58 3.57 -7.58
C PHE A 150 -2.72 2.27 -6.78
N LEU A 151 -2.19 1.18 -7.30
CA LEU A 151 -2.11 -0.11 -6.62
C LEU A 151 -0.73 -0.74 -6.81
N MET A 152 -0.08 -1.09 -5.70
CA MET A 152 1.18 -1.81 -5.66
C MET A 152 1.16 -2.82 -4.52
N THR A 153 1.03 -4.09 -4.85
CA THR A 153 1.18 -5.23 -3.92
C THR A 153 2.33 -6.12 -4.36
N ASP A 154 2.79 -7.01 -3.49
CA ASP A 154 3.84 -7.99 -3.79
C ASP A 154 5.07 -7.29 -4.38
N ALA A 155 5.62 -6.38 -3.58
CA ALA A 155 6.68 -5.50 -4.03
C ALA A 155 7.81 -5.51 -3.00
N GLY A 156 8.92 -6.13 -3.36
CA GLY A 156 10.12 -6.14 -2.51
C GLY A 156 10.72 -4.75 -2.29
N ARG A 157 10.45 -3.77 -3.17
CA ARG A 157 10.84 -2.38 -2.95
C ARG A 157 9.95 -1.41 -3.73
N ALA A 158 9.78 -0.19 -3.21
CA ALA A 158 9.17 0.91 -3.96
C ALA A 158 10.19 1.55 -4.92
N THR A 159 10.06 1.27 -6.22
CA THR A 159 10.94 1.83 -7.27
C THR A 159 10.69 3.33 -7.46
N ASP A 160 11.66 4.05 -8.02
CA ASP A 160 11.48 5.49 -8.30
C ASP A 160 10.31 5.73 -9.26
N GLU A 161 10.13 4.86 -10.26
CA GLU A 161 8.99 4.90 -11.17
C GLU A 161 7.65 4.73 -10.41
N ALA A 162 7.56 3.76 -9.49
CA ALA A 162 6.37 3.58 -8.67
C ALA A 162 6.07 4.82 -7.81
N ILE A 163 7.10 5.45 -7.24
CA ILE A 163 6.95 6.70 -6.48
C ILE A 163 6.44 7.85 -7.36
N GLU A 164 6.94 7.98 -8.60
CA GLU A 164 6.48 9.02 -9.52
C GLU A 164 5.01 8.84 -9.95
N TYR A 165 4.51 7.61 -10.06
CA TYR A 165 3.08 7.35 -10.24
C TYR A 165 2.29 7.66 -8.97
N ALA A 166 2.77 7.20 -7.81
CA ALA A 166 2.09 7.41 -6.52
C ALA A 166 1.95 8.91 -6.19
N ARG A 167 2.90 9.76 -6.59
CA ARG A 167 2.85 11.23 -6.43
C ARG A 167 1.69 11.90 -7.15
N LYS A 168 1.12 11.24 -8.15
CA LYS A 168 0.01 11.73 -8.96
C LYS A 168 -1.34 11.17 -8.50
N ALA A 169 -1.33 10.26 -7.53
CA ALA A 169 -2.51 9.48 -7.16
C ALA A 169 -3.29 10.16 -6.03
N ASP A 170 -4.61 10.24 -6.21
CA ASP A 170 -5.53 10.66 -5.16
C ASP A 170 -5.87 9.50 -4.21
N THR A 171 -5.73 8.26 -4.67
CA THR A 171 -5.97 7.05 -3.89
C THR A 171 -4.83 6.06 -4.10
N VAL A 172 -4.20 5.64 -3.01
CA VAL A 172 -3.07 4.71 -3.03
C VAL A 172 -3.43 3.45 -2.23
N VAL A 173 -3.23 2.29 -2.85
CA VAL A 173 -3.25 0.97 -2.23
C VAL A 173 -1.83 0.42 -2.30
N ILE A 174 -1.21 0.21 -1.14
CA ILE A 174 0.19 -0.19 -1.05
C ILE A 174 0.34 -1.35 -0.04
N GLU A 175 1.20 -2.30 -0.38
CA GLU A 175 1.59 -3.38 0.52
C GLU A 175 2.33 -2.85 1.75
N SER A 176 1.98 -3.42 2.91
CA SER A 176 2.70 -3.25 4.17
C SER A 176 2.82 -4.63 4.80
N ASN A 177 3.66 -5.49 4.23
CA ASN A 177 3.53 -6.93 4.44
C ASN A 177 3.93 -7.38 5.83
N TYR A 178 5.09 -6.97 6.34
CA TYR A 178 5.60 -7.49 7.61
C TYR A 178 6.21 -6.40 8.50
N ASP A 179 6.15 -6.65 9.80
CA ASP A 179 7.00 -6.03 10.81
C ASP A 179 8.34 -6.79 10.87
N SER A 180 9.44 -6.07 10.79
CA SER A 180 10.79 -6.66 10.75
C SER A 180 11.11 -7.48 12.00
N GLY A 181 10.64 -7.04 13.18
CA GLY A 181 10.83 -7.74 14.44
C GLY A 181 10.07 -9.07 14.45
N MET A 182 8.79 -9.03 14.05
CA MET A 182 7.96 -10.24 13.94
C MET A 182 8.52 -11.22 12.90
N LEU A 183 8.96 -10.73 11.73
CA LEU A 183 9.53 -11.59 10.69
C LEU A 183 10.80 -12.29 11.17
N ILE A 184 11.76 -11.55 11.74
CA ILE A 184 13.03 -12.14 12.18
C ILE A 184 12.84 -13.06 13.38
N GLY A 185 12.00 -12.68 14.35
CA GLY A 185 11.68 -13.49 15.53
C GLY A 185 10.68 -14.62 15.29
N GLY A 186 10.00 -14.62 14.14
CA GLY A 186 8.89 -15.52 13.82
C GLY A 186 9.31 -16.94 13.46
N PRO A 187 8.34 -17.84 13.23
CA PRO A 187 8.57 -19.27 13.07
C PRO A 187 9.08 -19.67 11.68
N TYR A 188 9.17 -18.73 10.73
CA TYR A 188 9.56 -19.05 9.36
C TYR A 188 11.01 -19.58 9.28
N PRO A 189 11.31 -20.52 8.37
CA PRO A 189 12.68 -20.91 8.08
C PRO A 189 13.50 -19.72 7.60
N HIS A 190 14.82 -19.74 7.84
CA HIS A 190 15.71 -18.64 7.49
C HIS A 190 15.61 -18.27 6.00
N ASP A 191 15.63 -19.26 5.11
CA ASP A 191 15.56 -19.03 3.66
C ASP A 191 14.29 -18.28 3.24
N LEU A 192 13.15 -18.60 3.86
CA LEU A 192 11.90 -17.90 3.61
C LEU A 192 11.95 -16.45 4.12
N LYS A 193 12.53 -16.21 5.30
CA LYS A 193 12.73 -14.85 5.81
C LYS A 193 13.60 -14.03 4.86
N MET A 194 14.71 -14.59 4.38
CA MET A 194 15.61 -13.89 3.45
C MET A 194 14.92 -13.60 2.11
N ARG A 195 14.16 -14.57 1.57
CA ARG A 195 13.34 -14.38 0.36
C ARG A 195 12.37 -13.21 0.52
N ILE A 196 11.73 -13.08 1.69
CA ILE A 196 10.79 -12.00 2.01
C ILE A 196 11.49 -10.65 2.11
N CYS A 197 12.60 -10.53 2.85
CA CYS A 197 13.15 -9.22 3.25
C CYS A 197 14.31 -8.67 2.41
N GLN A 198 14.82 -9.39 1.41
CA GLN A 198 15.98 -8.96 0.60
C GLN A 198 15.63 -8.10 -0.63
N GLY A 199 14.54 -7.34 -0.60
CA GLY A 199 14.22 -6.37 -1.65
C GLY A 199 13.61 -6.92 -2.95
N ASN A 200 13.38 -8.24 -3.01
CA ASN A 200 12.66 -8.96 -4.08
C ASN A 200 11.50 -9.82 -3.55
N GLY A 201 11.17 -9.72 -2.27
CA GLY A 201 10.04 -10.42 -1.66
C GLY A 201 8.87 -9.48 -1.44
N HIS A 202 8.77 -8.93 -0.24
CA HIS A 202 7.68 -8.02 0.13
C HIS A 202 8.20 -6.76 0.82
N LEU A 203 7.34 -5.74 0.85
CA LEU A 203 7.62 -4.47 1.50
C LEU A 203 7.41 -4.59 3.01
N SER A 204 8.40 -4.22 3.81
CA SER A 204 8.21 -4.07 5.26
C SER A 204 7.31 -2.87 5.57
N ASN A 205 6.77 -2.81 6.79
CA ASN A 205 6.03 -1.64 7.29
C ASN A 205 6.86 -0.35 7.19
N ASP A 206 8.17 -0.42 7.50
CA ASP A 206 9.07 0.74 7.49
C ASP A 206 9.42 1.20 6.07
N GLU A 207 9.63 0.27 5.14
CA GLU A 207 9.84 0.62 3.73
C GLU A 207 8.59 1.19 3.08
N CYS A 208 7.41 0.65 3.42
CA CYS A 208 6.11 1.19 3.01
C CYS A 208 5.95 2.64 3.48
N ALA A 209 6.25 2.87 4.75
CA ALA A 209 6.18 4.18 5.37
C ALA A 209 7.17 5.19 4.77
N SER A 210 8.40 4.76 4.49
CA SER A 210 9.40 5.53 3.75
C SER A 210 8.93 5.89 2.34
N ALA A 211 8.33 4.93 1.61
CA ALA A 211 7.73 5.18 0.30
C ALA A 211 6.62 6.24 0.38
N ILE A 212 5.72 6.12 1.36
CA ILE A 212 4.61 7.06 1.57
C ILE A 212 5.10 8.49 1.74
N ARG A 213 6.17 8.73 2.50
CA ARG A 213 6.76 10.08 2.63
C ARG A 213 7.28 10.65 1.31
N ARG A 214 7.78 9.80 0.42
CA ARG A 214 8.36 10.25 -0.85
C ARG A 214 7.29 10.68 -1.85
N PHE A 215 6.08 10.11 -1.76
CA PHE A 215 4.97 10.43 -2.66
C PHE A 215 3.86 11.27 -2.03
N TRP A 216 3.84 11.46 -0.71
CA TRP A 216 2.79 12.23 -0.05
C TRP A 216 2.67 13.66 -0.60
N HIS A 217 1.43 14.09 -0.84
CA HIS A 217 1.10 15.45 -1.21
C HIS A 217 -0.28 15.83 -0.65
N PRO A 218 -0.62 17.13 -0.52
CA PRO A 218 -1.91 17.56 0.03
C PRO A 218 -3.16 17.10 -0.74
N GLY A 219 -2.99 16.60 -1.96
CA GLY A 219 -4.07 16.10 -2.80
C GLY A 219 -4.42 14.61 -2.58
N LEU A 220 -3.58 13.86 -1.85
CA LEU A 220 -3.84 12.46 -1.54
C LEU A 220 -5.06 12.35 -0.61
N LYS A 221 -6.11 11.67 -1.07
CA LYS A 221 -7.40 11.55 -0.36
C LYS A 221 -7.52 10.26 0.42
N ASN A 222 -7.05 9.16 -0.15
CA ASN A 222 -7.17 7.83 0.44
C ASN A 222 -5.85 7.07 0.39
N LEU A 223 -5.50 6.41 1.48
CA LEU A 223 -4.33 5.53 1.60
C LEU A 223 -4.77 4.22 2.27
N PHE A 224 -4.56 3.11 1.60
CA PHE A 224 -4.89 1.77 2.08
C PHE A 224 -3.60 0.95 2.22
N LEU A 225 -3.33 0.50 3.43
CA LEU A 225 -2.30 -0.50 3.70
C LEU A 225 -2.92 -1.88 3.54
N CYS A 226 -2.31 -2.72 2.71
CA CYS A 226 -2.85 -4.03 2.37
C CYS A 226 -1.78 -5.11 2.39
N HIS A 227 -2.20 -6.33 2.06
CA HIS A 227 -1.33 -7.49 1.94
C HIS A 227 -0.51 -7.78 3.21
N LEU A 228 -1.13 -7.58 4.38
CA LEU A 228 -0.51 -7.85 5.69
C LEU A 228 -0.25 -9.35 5.86
N SER A 229 0.96 -9.72 6.24
CA SER A 229 1.33 -11.08 6.61
C SER A 229 0.57 -11.50 7.86
N GLU A 230 -0.16 -12.61 7.78
CA GLU A 230 -0.92 -13.17 8.91
C GLU A 230 -0.05 -13.45 10.13
N ASN A 231 1.18 -13.92 9.91
CA ASN A 231 2.07 -14.35 10.99
C ASN A 231 3.11 -13.30 11.38
N ASN A 232 3.41 -12.35 10.49
CA ASN A 232 4.51 -11.41 10.67
C ASN A 232 4.05 -9.95 10.71
N ASN A 233 2.75 -9.70 10.87
CA ASN A 233 2.24 -8.36 10.98
C ASN A 233 0.93 -8.31 11.78
N THR A 234 0.56 -7.10 12.18
CA THR A 234 -0.78 -6.79 12.68
C THR A 234 -1.20 -5.44 12.11
N PRO A 235 -2.51 -5.16 11.97
CA PRO A 235 -2.97 -3.83 11.56
C PRO A 235 -2.37 -2.72 12.44
N SER A 236 -2.28 -2.94 13.76
CA SER A 236 -1.66 -1.98 14.69
C SER A 236 -0.21 -1.67 14.34
N LEU A 237 0.60 -2.68 13.99
CA LEU A 237 2.00 -2.47 13.64
C LEU A 237 2.18 -1.80 12.27
N ALA A 238 1.34 -2.14 11.29
CA ALA A 238 1.33 -1.48 9.99
C ALA A 238 1.07 0.02 10.11
N PHE A 239 0.12 0.44 10.97
CA PHE A 239 -0.11 1.86 11.25
C PHE A 239 0.98 2.47 12.13
N ALA A 240 1.54 1.71 13.09
CA ALA A 240 2.50 2.18 14.07
C ALA A 240 3.93 2.33 13.57
N SER A 241 4.23 2.02 12.30
CA SER A 241 5.55 2.28 11.75
C SER A 241 5.97 3.70 12.08
N GLU A 242 7.18 3.84 12.63
CA GLU A 242 7.76 5.14 12.99
C GLU A 242 7.75 6.08 11.78
N ASP A 243 7.64 5.55 10.57
CA ASP A 243 7.69 6.34 9.36
C ASP A 243 6.33 6.88 8.89
N LEU A 244 5.21 6.31 9.34
CA LEU A 244 3.86 6.66 8.86
C LEU A 244 3.17 7.75 9.65
N LEU A 245 3.38 7.80 10.97
CA LEU A 245 2.63 8.68 11.88
C LEU A 245 3.53 9.23 13.00
N SER A 246 4.80 9.48 12.70
CA SER A 246 5.72 10.13 13.63
C SER A 246 6.25 11.47 13.14
N ILE A 247 6.38 12.39 14.11
CA ILE A 247 7.11 13.64 13.93
C ILE A 247 8.43 13.53 14.63
N ARG A 248 9.51 13.65 13.84
CA ARG A 248 10.88 13.63 14.34
C ARG A 248 11.50 15.02 14.27
N VAL A 249 12.03 15.49 15.40
CA VAL A 249 12.69 16.79 15.52
C VAL A 249 14.06 16.59 16.17
N THR A 250 15.14 16.73 15.37
CA THR A 250 16.53 16.42 15.79
C THR A 250 17.52 17.57 15.50
N PRO A 251 17.31 18.78 16.03
CA PRO A 251 18.24 19.88 15.82
C PRO A 251 19.56 19.65 16.57
N SER A 252 20.67 20.06 15.95
CA SER A 252 22.01 20.03 16.55
C SER A 252 22.67 21.39 16.39
N ALA A 253 23.07 22.03 17.49
CA ALA A 253 23.79 23.29 17.47
C ALA A 253 24.60 23.47 18.77
N LYS A 254 25.61 24.35 18.77
CA LYS A 254 26.41 24.64 19.96
C LYS A 254 25.52 25.13 21.11
N ASP A 255 24.64 26.09 20.81
CA ASP A 255 23.70 26.70 21.75
C ASP A 255 22.28 26.62 21.16
N LEU A 256 21.31 26.06 21.90
CA LEU A 256 19.90 25.98 21.49
C LEU A 256 19.01 26.67 22.53
N LEU A 257 18.42 27.81 22.16
CA LEU A 257 17.58 28.57 23.11
C LEU A 257 16.24 27.87 23.39
N SER A 258 15.52 27.43 22.36
CA SER A 258 14.25 26.74 22.57
C SER A 258 13.85 25.86 21.39
N ILE A 259 13.08 24.81 21.69
CA ILE A 259 12.46 23.94 20.67
C ILE A 259 10.96 23.89 20.94
N ARG A 260 10.16 24.20 19.91
CA ARG A 260 8.70 24.12 19.95
C ARG A 260 8.19 23.19 18.86
N VAL A 261 7.40 22.19 19.26
CA VAL A 261 6.81 21.18 18.37
C VAL A 261 5.30 21.18 18.58
N THR A 262 4.53 21.69 17.61
CA THR A 262 3.07 21.91 17.72
C THR A 262 2.28 21.27 16.57
N PRO A 263 2.34 19.95 16.40
CA PRO A 263 1.65 19.32 15.27
C PRO A 263 0.16 19.20 15.49
N SER A 264 -0.59 19.29 14.39
CA SER A 264 -2.04 19.12 14.38
C SER A 264 -2.40 18.14 13.26
N ALA A 265 -2.92 16.98 13.63
CA ALA A 265 -3.37 15.96 12.71
C ALA A 265 -4.57 15.22 13.32
N LYS A 266 -5.40 14.58 12.50
CA LYS A 266 -6.49 13.74 12.99
C LYS A 266 -5.94 12.56 13.79
N ASP A 267 -4.92 11.90 13.25
CA ASP A 267 -4.24 10.74 13.80
C ASP A 267 -2.72 11.04 13.86
N LEU A 268 -2.08 10.87 15.02
CA LEU A 268 -0.64 11.12 15.21
C LEU A 268 -0.08 10.15 16.26
N LEU A 269 0.58 9.09 15.83
CA LEU A 269 0.93 7.99 16.74
C LEU A 269 2.12 8.31 17.65
N SER A 270 3.15 8.99 17.15
CA SER A 270 4.30 9.33 17.98
C SER A 270 4.97 10.66 17.67
N ILE A 271 5.62 11.24 18.69
CA ILE A 271 6.49 12.40 18.52
C ILE A 271 7.81 12.10 19.19
N ARG A 272 8.90 12.24 18.43
CA ARG A 272 10.26 12.04 18.92
C ARG A 272 11.08 13.32 18.76
N VAL A 273 11.51 13.89 19.88
CA VAL A 273 12.32 15.11 19.93
C VAL A 273 13.67 14.79 20.56
N THR A 274 14.74 14.80 19.76
CA THR A 274 16.10 14.44 20.21
C THR A 274 17.13 15.52 19.85
N PRO A 275 17.11 16.66 20.54
CA PRO A 275 18.06 17.72 20.29
C PRO A 275 19.42 17.45 20.92
N SER A 276 20.46 18.03 20.32
CA SER A 276 21.83 18.01 20.84
C SER A 276 22.36 19.44 20.92
N ALA A 277 22.74 19.89 22.12
CA ALA A 277 23.40 21.17 22.35
C ALA A 277 24.20 21.17 23.64
N LYS A 278 25.15 22.10 23.78
CA LYS A 278 25.83 22.31 25.06
C LYS A 278 24.84 22.88 26.09
N ASP A 279 24.13 23.94 25.68
CA ASP A 279 23.17 24.68 26.49
C ASP A 279 21.77 24.62 25.84
N LEU A 280 20.75 24.16 26.58
CA LEU A 280 19.36 24.02 26.11
C LEU A 280 18.34 24.55 27.13
N LEU A 281 17.81 25.76 26.95
CA LEU A 281 16.96 26.37 27.97
C LEU A 281 15.57 25.73 28.06
N SER A 282 14.92 25.42 26.92
CA SER A 282 13.56 24.86 26.96
C SER A 282 13.16 23.98 25.78
N ILE A 283 12.34 22.96 26.07
CA ILE A 283 11.61 22.16 25.07
C ILE A 283 10.12 22.18 25.40
N ARG A 284 9.30 22.49 24.38
CA ARG A 284 7.85 22.42 24.46
C ARG A 284 7.26 21.59 23.33
N VAL A 285 6.51 20.55 23.69
CA VAL A 285 5.78 19.69 22.76
C VAL A 285 4.29 19.76 23.07
N THR A 286 3.49 20.30 22.16
CA THR A 286 2.05 20.54 22.32
C THR A 286 1.28 20.02 21.10
N PRO A 287 1.06 18.70 21.01
CA PRO A 287 0.34 18.12 19.89
C PRO A 287 -1.17 18.21 20.03
N SER A 288 -1.85 18.26 18.89
CA SER A 288 -3.29 18.15 18.76
C SER A 288 -3.61 16.97 17.85
N ALA A 289 -3.98 15.84 18.45
CA ALA A 289 -4.42 14.64 17.74
C ALA A 289 -5.43 13.86 18.57
N LYS A 290 -6.34 13.17 17.89
CA LYS A 290 -7.35 12.33 18.54
C LYS A 290 -6.70 11.11 19.19
N ASP A 291 -5.81 10.46 18.45
CA ASP A 291 -5.08 9.27 18.86
C ASP A 291 -3.57 9.59 18.91
N LEU A 292 -2.98 9.49 20.11
CA LEU A 292 -1.55 9.72 20.37
C LEU A 292 -1.01 8.67 21.34
N LEU A 293 -0.14 7.79 20.84
CA LEU A 293 0.39 6.66 21.60
C LEU A 293 1.62 7.02 22.44
N SER A 294 2.52 7.87 21.93
CA SER A 294 3.71 8.25 22.69
C SER A 294 4.31 9.61 22.33
N ILE A 295 4.86 10.29 23.33
CA ILE A 295 5.77 11.43 23.15
C ILE A 295 7.09 11.07 23.83
N ARG A 296 8.19 11.04 23.07
CA ARG A 296 9.53 10.79 23.57
C ARG A 296 10.40 12.02 23.34
N VAL A 297 10.85 12.64 24.43
CA VAL A 297 11.79 13.77 24.41
C VAL A 297 13.08 13.31 25.08
N THR A 298 14.15 13.14 24.31
CA THR A 298 15.46 12.68 24.81
C THR A 298 16.54 13.67 24.38
N PRO A 299 16.69 14.79 25.11
CA PRO A 299 17.71 15.79 24.83
C PRO A 299 19.08 15.34 25.33
N SER A 300 20.13 15.75 24.60
CA SER A 300 21.51 15.70 25.08
C SER A 300 21.99 17.14 25.30
N ALA A 301 22.02 17.58 26.56
CA ALA A 301 22.51 18.89 26.98
C ALA A 301 23.02 18.86 28.43
N LYS A 302 23.95 19.76 28.77
CA LYS A 302 24.47 19.86 30.15
C LYS A 302 23.47 20.53 31.07
N ASP A 303 22.84 21.60 30.59
CA ASP A 303 21.88 22.39 31.33
C ASP A 303 20.53 22.38 30.63
N ILE A 304 19.50 21.87 31.32
CA ILE A 304 18.09 21.90 30.89
C ILE A 304 17.28 22.53 32.00
N THR A 305 16.73 23.72 31.73
CA THR A 305 16.01 24.49 32.74
C THR A 305 14.52 24.14 32.77
N ASN A 306 13.94 23.76 31.63
CA ASN A 306 12.50 23.48 31.55
C ASN A 306 12.14 22.49 30.41
N LEU A 307 11.44 21.41 30.75
CA LEU A 307 10.91 20.43 29.80
C LEU A 307 9.42 20.27 30.02
N GLN A 308 8.62 20.56 28.97
CA GLN A 308 7.16 20.49 29.05
C GLN A 308 6.56 19.71 27.87
N THR A 309 5.80 18.67 28.21
CA THR A 309 4.93 17.93 27.30
C THR A 309 3.47 18.16 27.73
N LEU A 310 2.67 18.75 26.85
CA LEU A 310 1.28 19.12 27.13
C LEU A 310 0.37 18.60 26.00
N PRO A 311 0.03 17.29 26.00
CA PRO A 311 -0.95 16.75 25.06
C PRO A 311 -2.36 17.26 25.39
N ARG A 312 -3.18 17.50 24.37
CA ARG A 312 -4.59 17.91 24.53
C ARG A 312 -5.57 16.72 24.67
N THR A 313 -5.09 15.48 24.67
CA THR A 313 -5.89 14.24 24.72
C THR A 313 -5.27 13.20 25.66
N HIS A 314 -6.05 12.22 26.11
CA HIS A 314 -5.64 11.18 27.07
C HIS A 314 -4.54 10.28 26.48
N ALA A 315 -3.28 10.52 26.83
CA ALA A 315 -2.17 9.64 26.52
C ALA A 315 -2.16 8.43 27.46
N SER A 316 -2.23 7.22 26.93
CA SER A 316 -2.01 5.98 27.68
C SER A 316 -0.50 5.72 27.79
N GLN A 317 0.02 5.89 29.01
CA GLN A 317 1.39 5.64 29.48
C GLN A 317 2.44 6.73 29.23
N LEU A 318 2.74 7.44 30.32
CA LEU A 318 3.82 8.41 30.49
C LEU A 318 5.05 7.67 31.05
N PHE A 319 6.11 7.48 30.27
CA PHE A 319 7.41 7.04 30.81
C PHE A 319 8.37 8.22 30.88
N LEU A 320 8.58 8.72 32.10
CA LEU A 320 9.76 9.50 32.46
C LEU A 320 10.84 8.51 32.90
N LEU A 321 11.74 8.15 31.99
CA LEU A 321 13.01 7.52 32.38
C LEU A 321 14.06 8.62 32.46
N GLY A 322 14.26 9.12 33.67
CA GLY A 322 15.44 9.87 34.05
C GLY A 322 16.50 8.92 34.60
N ARG A 323 17.57 8.74 33.82
CA ARG A 323 18.96 8.96 34.23
C ARG A 323 19.77 9.29 32.98
#